data_AF-A0A2R6NJP1-F1
#
_entry.id   AF-A0A2R6NJP1-F1
#
_cell.length_a   1.000
_cell.length_b   1.000
_cell.length_c   1.000
_cell.angle_alpha   90.00
_cell.angle_beta   90.00
_cell.angle_gamma   90.00
#
_symmetry.space_group_name_H-M   'P 1'
#
loop_
_entity.id
_entity.type
_entity.pdbx_description
1 polymer ?
#
loop_
_entity_poly.entity_id
_entity_poly.type
_entity_poly.pdbx_seq_one_letter_code
_entity_poly.pdbx_strand_id
1 'polypeptide(L)'
;MLNLIGASNDLAEIKEFAGYALSIPGTTVHLYGKEECRKGRKMGHITIVASSDAELRDRLRPLLERLPGSNDAKEIDLYAPPSPSQGHSHAFPLVGVIMGSDSDLPVMLPAARILDRFKVPYELTIVSAHRTPDRLVEYARTAASRGMKVVIAGAGGAAHLPGMVAAMTALPVIGVPVKGSTLDGVDSLHSIVQMPRGVPVATVAINNGTNAGLLAVRMLAVAIPELIISMEGYLKSMQTEVLAKVETLEEVGWEKYELRK
;
A
#
# COMPACT_ATOMS: atom_id res chain seq x y z
N MET A 1 -16.66 13.81 -0.24
CA MET A 1 -17.18 15.17 -0.49
C MET A 1 -16.91 16.01 0.74
N LEU A 2 -16.27 17.17 0.59
CA LEU A 2 -16.02 18.14 1.64
C LEU A 2 -16.99 19.31 1.49
N ASN A 3 -17.78 19.61 2.51
CA ASN A 3 -18.73 20.72 2.46
C ASN A 3 -18.02 22.05 2.73
N LEU A 4 -18.31 23.06 1.92
CA LEU A 4 -17.85 24.43 2.16
C LEU A 4 -18.88 25.15 3.01
N ILE A 5 -18.54 25.41 4.27
CA ILE A 5 -19.40 26.13 5.21
C ILE A 5 -18.81 27.52 5.44
N GLY A 6 -19.64 28.56 5.40
CA GLY A 6 -19.19 29.90 5.76
C GLY A 6 -18.68 29.93 7.19
N ALA A 7 -17.41 30.28 7.39
CA ALA A 7 -16.82 30.50 8.71
C ALA A 7 -17.07 31.94 9.21
N SER A 8 -17.11 32.87 8.27
CA SER A 8 -17.35 34.31 8.46
C SER A 8 -18.48 34.80 7.54
N ASN A 9 -18.69 36.13 7.49
CA ASN A 9 -19.56 36.76 6.50
C ASN A 9 -18.79 37.19 5.24
N ASP A 10 -17.50 36.84 5.13
CA ASP A 10 -16.68 37.17 3.98
C ASP A 10 -16.79 36.06 2.91
N LEU A 11 -17.16 36.46 1.70
CA LEU A 11 -17.24 35.56 0.56
C LEU A 11 -15.85 35.33 -0.07
N ALA A 12 -14.90 36.25 0.12
CA ALA A 12 -13.55 36.13 -0.43
C ALA A 12 -12.82 34.91 0.13
N GLU A 13 -12.95 34.64 1.43
CA GLU A 13 -12.41 33.47 2.12
C GLU A 13 -12.85 32.14 1.45
N ILE A 14 -14.13 32.02 1.09
CA ILE A 14 -14.66 30.84 0.39
C ILE A 14 -14.12 30.74 -1.03
N LYS A 15 -14.00 31.87 -1.74
CA LYS A 15 -13.47 31.91 -3.11
C LYS A 15 -11.99 31.57 -3.15
N GLU A 16 -11.21 32.05 -2.19
CA GLU A 16 -9.78 31.75 -2.06
C GLU A 16 -9.57 30.27 -1.75
N PHE A 17 -10.30 29.71 -0.78
CA PHE A 17 -10.24 28.28 -0.48
C PHE A 17 -10.68 27.42 -1.66
N ALA A 18 -11.75 27.82 -2.37
CA ALA A 18 -12.16 27.17 -3.61
C ALA A 18 -11.06 27.21 -4.69
N GLY A 19 -10.38 28.34 -4.85
CA GLY A 19 -9.24 28.47 -5.76
C GLY A 19 -8.08 27.57 -5.37
N TYR A 20 -7.73 27.52 -4.08
CA TYR A 20 -6.71 26.62 -3.57
C TYR A 20 -7.08 25.15 -3.81
N ALA A 21 -8.33 24.77 -3.56
CA ALA A 21 -8.79 23.41 -3.74
C ALA A 21 -8.55 22.92 -5.17
N LEU A 22 -8.80 23.74 -6.19
CA LEU A 22 -8.56 23.42 -7.60
C LEU A 22 -7.08 23.10 -7.93
N SER A 23 -6.13 23.52 -7.08
CA SER A 23 -4.71 23.16 -7.24
C SER A 23 -4.40 21.73 -6.80
N ILE A 24 -5.28 21.09 -6.03
CA ILE A 24 -5.09 19.74 -5.53
C ILE A 24 -5.63 18.74 -6.56
N PRO A 25 -4.83 17.75 -7.00
CA PRO A 25 -5.24 16.76 -7.99
C PRO A 25 -6.52 16.02 -7.62
N GLY A 26 -7.37 15.75 -8.60
CA GLY A 26 -8.62 15.01 -8.41
C GLY A 26 -9.69 15.74 -7.61
N THR A 27 -9.58 17.05 -7.45
CA THR A 27 -10.63 17.87 -6.84
C THR A 27 -11.52 18.50 -7.89
N THR A 28 -12.78 18.73 -7.54
CA THR A 28 -13.73 19.53 -8.32
C THR A 28 -14.56 20.36 -7.37
N VAL A 29 -14.68 21.65 -7.67
CA VAL A 29 -15.38 22.61 -6.81
C VAL A 29 -16.75 22.95 -7.39
N HIS A 30 -17.77 22.89 -6.54
CA HIS A 30 -19.15 23.26 -6.89
C HIS A 30 -19.66 24.32 -5.91
N LEU A 31 -19.66 25.58 -6.33
CA LEU A 31 -20.24 26.69 -5.57
C LEU A 31 -21.73 26.87 -5.92
N TYR A 32 -22.54 27.22 -4.92
CA TYR A 32 -24.00 27.36 -5.10
C TYR A 32 -24.45 28.77 -5.53
N GLY A 33 -23.53 29.62 -6.00
CA GLY A 33 -23.86 30.94 -6.55
C GLY A 33 -24.51 31.92 -5.54
N LYS A 34 -24.24 31.76 -4.24
CA LYS A 34 -24.83 32.60 -3.20
C LYS A 34 -24.15 33.98 -3.17
N GLU A 35 -24.95 35.03 -3.18
CA GLU A 35 -24.48 36.43 -3.16
C GLU A 35 -23.83 36.81 -1.82
N GLU A 36 -24.35 36.27 -0.71
CA GLU A 36 -23.84 36.55 0.64
C GLU A 36 -23.29 35.28 1.32
N CYS A 37 -22.13 35.40 1.95
CA CYS A 37 -21.61 34.42 2.89
C CYS A 37 -22.16 34.71 4.29
N ARG A 38 -22.54 33.66 5.04
CA ARG A 38 -22.95 33.76 6.44
C ARG A 38 -22.41 32.57 7.22
N LYS A 39 -22.06 32.80 8.48
CA LYS A 39 -21.57 31.72 9.37
C LYS A 39 -22.56 30.54 9.41
N GLY A 40 -22.06 29.33 9.19
CA GLY A 40 -22.86 28.09 9.18
C GLY A 40 -23.63 27.84 7.89
N ARG A 41 -23.64 28.77 6.92
CA ARG A 41 -24.33 28.57 5.64
C ARG A 41 -23.47 27.69 4.72
N LYS A 42 -24.04 26.62 4.17
CA LYS A 42 -23.36 25.81 3.15
C LYS A 42 -23.21 26.61 1.85
N MET A 43 -21.99 26.94 1.47
CA MET A 43 -21.66 27.76 0.30
C MET A 43 -21.39 26.95 -0.96
N GLY A 44 -21.07 25.67 -0.79
CA GLY A 44 -20.79 24.75 -1.86
C GLY A 44 -20.26 23.42 -1.34
N HIS A 45 -19.59 22.68 -2.20
CA HIS A 45 -18.85 21.49 -1.83
C HIS A 45 -17.67 21.25 -2.77
N ILE A 46 -16.71 20.46 -2.29
CA ILE A 46 -15.58 19.93 -3.05
C ILE A 46 -15.77 18.42 -3.16
N THR A 47 -15.76 17.92 -4.38
CA THR A 47 -15.64 16.49 -4.66
C THR A 47 -14.16 16.17 -4.80
N ILE A 48 -13.71 15.12 -4.13
CA ILE A 48 -12.32 14.64 -4.17
C ILE A 48 -12.42 13.19 -4.62
N VAL A 49 -11.71 12.85 -5.69
CA VAL A 49 -11.58 11.49 -6.18
C VAL A 49 -10.12 11.07 -6.09
N ALA A 50 -9.87 9.78 -5.93
CA ALA A 50 -8.53 9.19 -5.87
C ALA A 50 -8.61 7.70 -6.21
N SER A 51 -7.47 7.07 -6.50
CA SER A 51 -7.38 5.64 -6.81
C SER A 51 -7.42 4.76 -5.56
N SER A 52 -7.26 5.36 -4.36
CA SER A 52 -7.30 4.66 -3.07
C SER A 52 -7.71 5.58 -1.92
N ASP A 53 -8.11 4.98 -0.79
CA ASP A 53 -8.43 5.72 0.45
C ASP A 53 -7.22 6.46 1.03
N ALA A 54 -6.02 5.89 0.89
CA ALA A 54 -4.78 6.56 1.30
C ALA A 54 -4.57 7.85 0.51
N GLU A 55 -4.59 7.75 -0.81
CA GLU A 55 -4.40 8.89 -1.69
C GLU A 55 -5.53 9.93 -1.54
N LEU A 56 -6.77 9.48 -1.33
CA LEU A 56 -7.90 10.36 -1.04
C LEU A 56 -7.61 11.22 0.20
N ARG A 57 -7.02 10.62 1.24
CA ARG A 57 -6.69 11.30 2.49
C ARG A 57 -5.48 12.21 2.36
N ASP A 58 -4.47 11.81 1.60
CA ASP A 58 -3.34 12.68 1.25
C ASP A 58 -3.81 13.94 0.49
N ARG A 59 -4.82 13.80 -0.38
CA ARG A 59 -5.47 14.94 -1.07
C ARG A 59 -6.38 15.76 -0.15
N LEU A 60 -7.05 15.10 0.79
CA LEU A 60 -7.98 15.75 1.73
C LEU A 60 -7.26 16.55 2.81
N ARG A 61 -6.15 16.05 3.35
CA ARG A 61 -5.43 16.69 4.46
C ARG A 61 -5.11 18.17 4.22
N PRO A 62 -4.43 18.55 3.11
CA PRO A 62 -4.13 19.96 2.85
C PRO A 62 -5.38 20.83 2.68
N LEU A 63 -6.52 20.25 2.24
CA LEU A 63 -7.80 20.96 2.22
C LEU A 63 -8.30 21.23 3.63
N LEU A 64 -8.23 20.24 4.53
CA LEU A 64 -8.67 20.42 5.91
C LEU A 64 -7.77 21.40 6.66
N GLU A 65 -6.47 21.38 6.42
CA GLU A 65 -5.50 22.31 7.04
C GLU A 65 -5.72 23.77 6.63
N ARG A 66 -6.33 24.02 5.46
CA ARG A 66 -6.64 25.37 4.95
C ARG A 66 -8.12 25.71 4.97
N LEU A 67 -8.97 24.83 5.51
CA LEU A 67 -10.40 25.05 5.53
C LEU A 67 -10.71 26.31 6.36
N PRO A 68 -11.53 27.24 5.84
CA PRO A 68 -12.02 28.38 6.62
C PRO A 68 -12.62 27.96 7.97
N GLY A 69 -12.10 28.48 9.08
CA GLY A 69 -12.60 28.20 10.44
C GLY A 69 -11.58 27.54 11.38
N SER A 70 -12.03 26.53 12.13
CA SER A 70 -11.20 25.83 13.13
C SER A 70 -10.34 24.77 12.49
N ASN A 71 -9.02 24.84 12.70
CA ASN A 71 -8.03 23.88 12.20
C ASN A 71 -7.48 23.04 13.37
N ASP A 72 -8.35 22.34 14.10
CA ASP A 72 -7.91 21.43 15.16
C ASP A 72 -7.21 20.22 14.55
N ALA A 73 -5.92 20.05 14.87
CA ALA A 73 -5.11 18.94 14.38
C ALA A 73 -5.74 17.58 14.71
N LYS A 74 -6.41 17.43 15.87
CA LYS A 74 -7.08 16.17 16.25
C LYS A 74 -8.26 15.85 15.34
N GLU A 75 -9.01 16.87 14.94
CA GLU A 75 -10.12 16.71 14.01
C GLU A 75 -9.61 16.38 12.60
N ILE A 76 -8.55 17.06 12.14
CA ILE A 76 -7.92 16.76 10.86
C ILE A 76 -7.42 15.31 10.83
N ASP A 77 -6.71 14.86 11.87
CA ASP A 77 -6.15 13.51 11.94
C ASP A 77 -7.23 12.41 11.97
N LEU A 78 -8.44 12.71 12.46
CA LEU A 78 -9.58 11.78 12.43
C LEU A 78 -10.00 11.46 10.98
N TYR A 79 -9.97 12.45 10.09
CA TYR A 79 -10.41 12.30 8.70
C TYR A 79 -9.26 12.08 7.71
N ALA A 80 -8.08 12.59 8.00
CA ALA A 80 -6.93 12.54 7.11
C ALA A 80 -5.64 12.49 7.93
N PRO A 81 -5.37 11.37 8.63
CA PRO A 81 -4.16 11.23 9.44
C PRO A 81 -2.91 11.40 8.57
N PRO A 82 -1.80 11.86 9.15
CA PRO A 82 -0.57 12.03 8.39
C PRO A 82 -0.08 10.69 7.86
N SER A 83 0.57 10.72 6.69
CA SER A 83 1.25 9.54 6.17
C SER A 83 2.28 9.05 7.20
N PRO A 84 2.44 7.73 7.39
CA PRO A 84 3.35 7.19 8.39
C PRO A 84 4.80 7.55 8.06
N SER A 85 5.64 7.69 9.09
CA SER A 85 7.08 7.73 8.92
C SER A 85 7.60 6.40 8.36
N GLN A 86 8.78 6.44 7.75
CA GLN A 86 9.41 5.26 7.18
C GLN A 86 9.50 4.11 8.22
N GLY A 87 9.06 2.92 7.83
CA GLY A 87 9.03 1.75 8.70
C GLY A 87 7.75 1.59 9.55
N HIS A 88 6.78 2.50 9.44
CA HIS A 88 5.49 2.39 10.11
C HIS A 88 4.35 2.03 9.13
N SER A 89 3.32 1.36 9.65
CA SER A 89 2.17 0.91 8.86
C SER A 89 1.23 2.07 8.49
N HIS A 90 0.69 2.01 7.27
CA HIS A 90 -0.35 2.93 6.82
C HIS A 90 -1.71 2.59 7.44
N ALA A 91 -2.46 3.59 7.89
CA ALA A 91 -3.79 3.38 8.46
C ALA A 91 -4.82 2.89 7.42
N PHE A 92 -4.61 3.24 6.14
CA PHE A 92 -5.44 2.86 5.00
C PHE A 92 -4.60 2.12 3.95
N PRO A 93 -4.17 0.89 4.22
CA PRO A 93 -3.23 0.18 3.35
C PRO A 93 -3.93 -0.36 2.09
N LEU A 94 -3.25 -0.28 0.94
CA LEU A 94 -3.63 -1.03 -0.26
C LEU A 94 -3.13 -2.47 -0.23
N VAL A 95 -1.99 -2.70 0.44
CA VAL A 95 -1.38 -4.02 0.59
C VAL A 95 -1.18 -4.35 2.06
N GLY A 96 -1.67 -5.52 2.49
CA GLY A 96 -1.35 -6.07 3.81
C GLY A 96 -0.12 -6.99 3.72
N VAL A 97 0.93 -6.73 4.50
CA VAL A 97 2.10 -7.62 4.61
C VAL A 97 2.07 -8.28 5.98
N ILE A 98 1.80 -9.58 6.02
CA ILE A 98 1.68 -10.34 7.27
C ILE A 98 2.66 -11.49 7.33
N MET A 99 3.04 -11.83 8.56
CA MET A 99 3.93 -12.95 8.84
C MET A 99 3.53 -13.69 10.11
N GLY A 100 3.86 -14.98 10.16
CA GLY A 100 3.51 -15.85 11.29
C GLY A 100 4.33 -15.60 12.54
N SER A 101 5.54 -15.07 12.38
CA SER A 101 6.52 -14.81 13.43
C SER A 101 7.40 -13.59 13.10
N ASP A 102 7.95 -12.93 14.12
CA ASP A 102 8.93 -11.85 13.95
C ASP A 102 10.23 -12.33 13.29
N SER A 103 10.60 -13.59 13.51
CA SER A 103 11.72 -14.27 12.82
C SER A 103 11.58 -14.30 11.29
N ASP A 104 10.36 -14.14 10.76
CA ASP A 104 10.11 -14.09 9.31
C ASP A 104 10.37 -12.68 8.73
N LEU A 105 10.50 -11.65 9.58
CA LEU A 105 10.65 -10.26 9.17
C LEU A 105 11.81 -10.02 8.19
N PRO A 106 13.01 -10.61 8.34
CA PRO A 106 14.10 -10.42 7.38
C PRO A 106 13.73 -10.85 5.95
N VAL A 107 12.86 -11.86 5.81
CA VAL A 107 12.39 -12.38 4.51
C VAL A 107 11.25 -11.53 3.95
N MET A 108 10.43 -10.94 4.82
CA MET A 108 9.26 -10.16 4.42
C MET A 108 9.56 -8.68 4.19
N LEU A 109 10.60 -8.14 4.85
CA LEU A 109 11.03 -6.74 4.70
C LEU A 109 11.32 -6.32 3.25
N PRO A 110 11.93 -7.17 2.39
CA PRO A 110 12.07 -6.87 0.97
C PRO A 110 10.74 -6.59 0.26
N ALA A 111 9.62 -7.19 0.67
CA ALA A 111 8.30 -6.88 0.11
C ALA A 111 7.92 -5.43 0.44
N ALA A 112 8.03 -5.03 1.71
CA ALA A 112 7.78 -3.66 2.16
C ALA A 112 8.66 -2.63 1.44
N ARG A 113 9.96 -2.93 1.26
CA ARG A 113 10.89 -2.06 0.52
C ARG A 113 10.49 -1.87 -0.95
N ILE A 114 9.95 -2.90 -1.59
CA ILE A 114 9.38 -2.76 -2.94
C ILE A 114 8.16 -1.86 -2.89
N LEU A 115 7.25 -2.05 -1.94
CA LEU A 115 6.06 -1.21 -1.81
C LEU A 115 6.43 0.26 -1.55
N ASP A 116 7.42 0.53 -0.69
CA ASP A 116 8.00 1.87 -0.48
C ASP A 116 8.50 2.48 -1.79
N ARG A 117 9.30 1.72 -2.57
CA ARG A 117 9.87 2.18 -3.85
C ARG A 117 8.79 2.59 -4.85
N PHE A 118 7.68 1.85 -4.88
CA PHE A 118 6.54 2.12 -5.75
C PHE A 118 5.51 3.06 -5.12
N LYS A 119 5.78 3.60 -3.92
CA LYS A 119 4.88 4.48 -3.15
C LYS A 119 3.50 3.87 -2.95
N VAL A 120 3.44 2.55 -2.77
CA VAL A 120 2.19 1.83 -2.48
C VAL A 120 2.00 1.82 -0.97
N PRO A 121 0.89 2.36 -0.43
CA PRO A 121 0.61 2.33 1.00
C PRO A 121 0.38 0.88 1.45
N TYR A 122 1.07 0.47 2.52
CA TYR A 122 0.97 -0.86 3.07
C TYR A 122 0.95 -0.85 4.59
N GLU A 123 0.52 -1.97 5.16
CA GLU A 123 0.77 -2.29 6.56
C GLU A 123 1.67 -3.50 6.66
N LEU A 124 2.46 -3.57 7.73
CA LEU A 124 3.29 -4.72 8.05
C LEU A 124 3.03 -5.12 9.51
N THR A 125 2.56 -6.35 9.73
CA THR A 125 2.23 -6.82 11.08
C THR A 125 2.39 -8.34 11.23
N ILE A 126 2.29 -8.82 12.46
CA ILE A 126 2.37 -10.25 12.81
C ILE A 126 0.96 -10.81 13.00
N VAL A 127 0.68 -11.91 12.32
CA VAL A 127 -0.58 -12.68 12.38
C VAL A 127 -0.22 -14.16 12.35
N SER A 128 -0.36 -14.85 13.47
CA SER A 128 0.05 -16.25 13.59
C SER A 128 -1.15 -17.17 13.42
N ALA A 129 -1.16 -17.97 12.35
CA ALA A 129 -2.24 -18.93 12.11
C ALA A 129 -2.44 -19.94 13.24
N HIS A 130 -1.35 -20.32 13.92
CA HIS A 130 -1.39 -21.35 14.97
C HIS A 130 -1.52 -20.78 16.37
N ARG A 131 -0.98 -19.57 16.63
CA ARG A 131 -0.91 -18.98 17.97
C ARG A 131 -1.98 -17.92 18.22
N THR A 132 -2.45 -17.25 17.17
CA THR A 132 -3.46 -16.19 17.26
C THR A 132 -4.54 -16.36 16.17
N PRO A 133 -5.23 -17.52 16.10
CA PRO A 133 -6.18 -17.83 15.04
C PRO A 133 -7.34 -16.83 14.96
N ASP A 134 -7.85 -16.31 16.08
CA ASP A 134 -8.92 -15.31 16.09
C ASP A 134 -8.47 -13.99 15.42
N ARG A 135 -7.23 -13.57 15.68
CA ARG A 135 -6.62 -12.41 15.00
C ARG A 135 -6.49 -12.66 13.50
N LEU A 136 -6.15 -13.87 13.07
CA LEU A 136 -6.12 -14.23 11.65
C LEU A 136 -7.50 -14.09 11.01
N VAL A 137 -8.54 -14.63 11.66
CA VAL A 137 -9.92 -14.57 11.18
C VAL A 137 -10.37 -13.13 11.03
N GLU A 138 -10.17 -12.31 12.07
CA GLU A 138 -10.51 -10.90 12.06
C GLU A 138 -9.76 -10.15 10.95
N TYR A 139 -8.44 -10.37 10.85
CA TYR A 139 -7.60 -9.74 9.84
C TYR A 139 -8.09 -10.04 8.42
N ALA A 140 -8.26 -11.33 8.09
CA ALA A 140 -8.63 -11.75 6.74
C ALA A 140 -10.03 -11.26 6.34
N ARG A 141 -11.01 -11.37 7.25
CA ARG A 141 -12.40 -10.97 6.97
C ARG A 141 -12.58 -9.46 6.84
N THR A 142 -11.77 -8.67 7.55
CA THR A 142 -11.86 -7.20 7.52
C THR A 142 -10.94 -6.55 6.47
N ALA A 143 -9.98 -7.29 5.90
CA ALA A 143 -8.99 -6.75 4.95
C ALA A 143 -9.62 -5.94 3.81
N ALA A 144 -10.66 -6.47 3.15
CA ALA A 144 -11.33 -5.80 2.04
C ALA A 144 -12.06 -4.51 2.48
N SER A 145 -12.75 -4.54 3.63
CA SER A 145 -13.44 -3.35 4.15
C SER A 145 -12.49 -2.26 4.64
N ARG A 146 -11.23 -2.61 4.92
CA ARG A 146 -10.16 -1.66 5.26
C ARG A 146 -9.51 -1.01 4.03
N GLY A 147 -9.97 -1.34 2.82
CA GLY A 147 -9.50 -0.76 1.55
C GLY A 147 -8.38 -1.55 0.87
N MET A 148 -7.91 -2.65 1.47
CA MET A 148 -6.85 -3.47 0.87
C MET A 148 -7.31 -4.11 -0.43
N LYS A 149 -6.35 -4.33 -1.33
CA LYS A 149 -6.54 -4.98 -2.61
C LYS A 149 -5.72 -6.25 -2.76
N VAL A 150 -4.63 -6.40 -2.00
CA VAL A 150 -3.74 -7.58 -2.03
C VAL A 150 -3.24 -7.87 -0.61
N VAL A 151 -3.12 -9.15 -0.27
CA VAL A 151 -2.43 -9.57 0.96
C VAL A 151 -1.19 -10.37 0.60
N ILE A 152 -0.06 -10.04 1.18
CA ILE A 152 1.19 -10.80 1.13
C ILE A 152 1.37 -11.50 2.47
N ALA A 153 1.45 -12.83 2.48
CA ALA A 153 1.57 -13.63 3.69
C ALA A 153 2.82 -14.51 3.66
N GLY A 154 3.69 -14.36 4.67
CA GLY A 154 4.88 -15.16 4.87
C GLY A 154 4.73 -16.18 6.00
N ALA A 155 5.12 -17.43 5.76
CA ALA A 155 5.17 -18.44 6.82
C ALA A 155 6.18 -19.56 6.48
N GLY A 156 6.73 -20.18 7.52
CA GLY A 156 7.69 -21.29 7.41
C GLY A 156 7.16 -22.62 7.98
N GLY A 157 7.75 -23.74 7.55
CA GLY A 157 7.40 -25.08 8.01
C GLY A 157 6.02 -25.52 7.53
N ALA A 158 5.13 -25.86 8.47
CA ALA A 158 3.70 -26.04 8.21
C ALA A 158 3.01 -24.68 7.97
N ALA A 159 3.30 -24.08 6.82
CA ALA A 159 3.06 -22.68 6.51
C ALA A 159 1.58 -22.37 6.13
N HIS A 160 0.67 -22.48 7.09
CA HIS A 160 -0.78 -22.37 6.86
C HIS A 160 -1.30 -20.93 6.69
N LEU A 161 -0.53 -19.91 7.08
CA LEU A 161 -0.99 -18.52 7.08
C LEU A 161 -1.57 -18.07 5.73
N PRO A 162 -0.90 -18.23 4.58
CA PRO A 162 -1.41 -17.73 3.31
C PRO A 162 -2.72 -18.42 2.88
N GLY A 163 -2.78 -19.74 3.00
CA GLY A 163 -3.96 -20.52 2.64
C GLY A 163 -5.18 -20.21 3.51
N MET A 164 -4.97 -20.05 4.82
CA MET A 164 -6.05 -19.71 5.76
C MET A 164 -6.58 -18.30 5.54
N VAL A 165 -5.71 -17.34 5.21
CA VAL A 165 -6.14 -15.99 4.83
C VAL A 165 -6.96 -16.05 3.54
N ALA A 166 -6.48 -16.73 2.50
CA ALA A 166 -7.18 -16.89 1.24
C ALA A 166 -8.55 -17.56 1.38
N ALA A 167 -8.73 -18.46 2.35
CA ALA A 167 -10.02 -19.08 2.64
C ALA A 167 -11.06 -18.13 3.27
N MET A 168 -10.62 -16.96 3.78
CA MET A 168 -11.45 -16.05 4.56
C MET A 168 -11.58 -14.64 3.95
N THR A 169 -10.93 -14.41 2.80
CA THR A 169 -11.02 -13.14 2.07
C THR A 169 -11.23 -13.39 0.58
N ALA A 170 -11.91 -12.46 -0.09
CA ALA A 170 -12.04 -12.46 -1.55
C ALA A 170 -10.84 -11.77 -2.25
N LEU A 171 -9.93 -11.17 -1.47
CA LEU A 171 -8.75 -10.51 -2.01
C LEU A 171 -7.72 -11.54 -2.50
N PRO A 172 -6.95 -11.23 -3.55
CA PRO A 172 -5.79 -12.04 -3.93
C PRO A 172 -4.78 -12.11 -2.78
N VAL A 173 -4.32 -13.33 -2.50
CA VAL A 173 -3.30 -13.61 -1.49
C VAL A 173 -2.04 -14.13 -2.17
N ILE A 174 -0.91 -13.49 -1.87
CA ILE A 174 0.42 -13.89 -2.30
C ILE A 174 1.11 -14.61 -1.15
N GLY A 175 1.57 -15.83 -1.38
CA GLY A 175 2.25 -16.63 -0.39
C GLY A 175 3.76 -16.60 -0.55
N VAL A 176 4.49 -16.27 0.52
CA VAL A 176 5.96 -16.32 0.58
C VAL A 176 6.40 -17.49 1.45
N PRO A 177 6.92 -18.58 0.87
CA PRO A 177 7.47 -19.67 1.65
C PRO A 177 8.74 -19.21 2.37
N VAL A 178 8.73 -19.21 3.70
CA VAL A 178 9.90 -18.85 4.52
C VAL A 178 10.72 -20.11 4.77
N LYS A 179 12.03 -20.05 4.50
CA LYS A 179 12.95 -21.16 4.75
C LYS A 179 13.13 -21.37 6.25
N GLY A 180 12.79 -22.57 6.72
CA GLY A 180 13.10 -23.03 8.07
C GLY A 180 14.56 -23.50 8.20
N SER A 181 14.91 -24.02 9.39
CA SER A 181 16.23 -24.60 9.66
C SER A 181 16.47 -25.94 8.97
N THR A 182 15.39 -26.62 8.56
CA THR A 182 15.42 -27.92 7.89
C THR A 182 14.62 -27.86 6.59
N LEU A 183 14.82 -28.84 5.71
CA LEU A 183 14.09 -29.01 4.44
C LEU A 183 14.18 -27.84 3.45
N ASP A 184 15.06 -26.87 3.69
CA ASP A 184 15.33 -25.71 2.84
C ASP A 184 14.09 -24.91 2.38
N GLY A 185 12.99 -24.99 3.15
CA GLY A 185 11.72 -24.33 2.82
C GLY A 185 10.83 -25.09 1.82
N VAL A 186 11.17 -26.33 1.46
CA VAL A 186 10.33 -27.20 0.62
C VAL A 186 9.01 -27.55 1.33
N ASP A 187 9.07 -27.75 2.64
CA ASP A 187 7.91 -27.90 3.51
C ASP A 187 7.01 -26.66 3.47
N SER A 188 7.59 -25.47 3.61
CA SER A 188 6.87 -24.20 3.48
C SER A 188 6.27 -24.04 2.08
N LEU A 189 7.02 -24.38 1.04
CA LEU A 189 6.58 -24.26 -0.35
C LEU A 189 5.36 -25.13 -0.59
N HIS A 190 5.43 -26.42 -0.26
CA HIS A 190 4.31 -27.35 -0.46
C HIS A 190 3.10 -27.00 0.41
N SER A 191 3.32 -26.49 1.63
CA SER A 191 2.23 -26.03 2.51
C SER A 191 1.44 -24.84 1.93
N ILE A 192 2.07 -24.05 1.05
CA ILE A 192 1.46 -22.84 0.48
C ILE A 192 0.96 -23.08 -0.96
N VAL A 193 1.75 -23.73 -1.82
CA VAL A 193 1.46 -23.84 -3.26
C VAL A 193 0.41 -24.91 -3.59
N GLN A 194 0.32 -25.98 -2.78
CA GLN A 194 -0.55 -27.13 -3.05
C GLN A 194 -1.98 -26.90 -2.53
N MET A 195 -2.52 -25.70 -2.70
CA MET A 195 -3.89 -25.40 -2.30
C MET A 195 -4.89 -26.27 -3.08
N PRO A 196 -5.92 -26.82 -2.42
CA PRO A 196 -6.97 -27.55 -3.11
C PRO A 196 -7.80 -26.63 -4.01
N ARG A 197 -8.57 -27.24 -4.91
CA ARG A 197 -9.49 -26.52 -5.81
C ARG A 197 -10.41 -25.59 -5.02
N GLY A 198 -10.46 -24.31 -5.42
CA GLY A 198 -11.42 -23.32 -4.93
C GLY A 198 -10.81 -22.21 -4.07
N VAL A 199 -9.62 -22.38 -3.51
CA VAL A 199 -8.97 -21.38 -2.64
C VAL A 199 -7.53 -21.12 -3.11
N PRO A 200 -7.31 -20.28 -4.12
CA PRO A 200 -5.99 -20.08 -4.70
C PRO A 200 -5.08 -19.21 -3.82
N VAL A 201 -3.78 -19.50 -3.87
CA VAL A 201 -2.70 -18.63 -3.35
C VAL A 201 -1.68 -18.44 -4.46
N ALA A 202 -1.28 -17.19 -4.71
CA ALA A 202 -0.22 -16.87 -5.66
C ALA A 202 1.15 -17.04 -4.99
N THR A 203 1.75 -18.22 -5.09
CA THR A 203 3.00 -18.55 -4.40
C THR A 203 4.21 -18.04 -5.18
N VAL A 204 5.13 -17.35 -4.50
CA VAL A 204 6.44 -16.95 -5.03
C VAL A 204 7.55 -17.89 -4.56
N ALA A 205 8.77 -17.68 -5.03
CA ALA A 205 9.93 -18.47 -4.63
C ALA A 205 10.20 -18.40 -3.11
N ILE A 206 10.84 -19.43 -2.57
CA ILE A 206 11.27 -19.51 -1.18
C ILE A 206 12.13 -18.28 -0.83
N ASN A 207 11.85 -17.66 0.32
CA ASN A 207 12.47 -16.44 0.83
C ASN A 207 12.36 -15.20 -0.05
N ASN A 208 11.49 -15.19 -1.07
CA ASN A 208 11.46 -14.12 -2.05
C ASN A 208 10.37 -13.07 -1.77
N GLY A 209 10.52 -12.33 -0.67
CA GLY A 209 9.66 -11.18 -0.35
C GLY A 209 9.68 -10.10 -1.44
N THR A 210 10.82 -9.91 -2.12
CA THR A 210 10.96 -8.95 -3.23
C THR A 210 9.93 -9.23 -4.33
N ASN A 211 9.87 -10.46 -4.83
CA ASN A 211 8.93 -10.83 -5.88
C ASN A 211 7.49 -10.80 -5.40
N ALA A 212 7.24 -11.03 -4.10
CA ALA A 212 5.90 -10.87 -3.54
C ALA A 212 5.43 -9.40 -3.63
N GLY A 213 6.30 -8.46 -3.26
CA GLY A 213 6.04 -7.02 -3.41
C GLY A 213 5.84 -6.62 -4.87
N LEU A 214 6.70 -7.10 -5.79
CA LEU A 214 6.58 -6.80 -7.22
C LEU A 214 5.29 -7.38 -7.83
N LEU A 215 4.90 -8.58 -7.42
CA LEU A 215 3.65 -9.20 -7.87
C LEU A 215 2.43 -8.42 -7.36
N ALA A 216 2.44 -7.95 -6.10
CA ALA A 216 1.40 -7.09 -5.57
C ALA A 216 1.28 -5.78 -6.37
N VAL A 217 2.41 -5.13 -6.70
CA VAL A 217 2.43 -3.94 -7.56
C VAL A 217 1.82 -4.24 -8.93
N ARG A 218 2.15 -5.37 -9.55
CA ARG A 218 1.56 -5.77 -10.85
C ARG A 218 0.07 -6.03 -10.77
N MET A 219 -0.41 -6.63 -9.68
CA MET A 219 -1.85 -6.83 -9.46
C MET A 219 -2.58 -5.47 -9.33
N LEU A 220 -2.01 -4.53 -8.57
CA LEU A 220 -2.56 -3.18 -8.43
C LEU A 220 -2.55 -2.40 -9.74
N ALA A 221 -1.51 -2.56 -10.56
CA ALA A 221 -1.34 -1.84 -11.83
C ALA A 221 -2.47 -2.07 -12.84
N VAL A 222 -3.26 -3.15 -12.68
CA VAL A 222 -4.47 -3.40 -13.48
C VAL A 222 -5.50 -2.28 -13.32
N ALA A 223 -5.59 -1.67 -12.13
CA ALA A 223 -6.54 -0.59 -11.82
C ALA A 223 -5.85 0.77 -11.57
N ILE A 224 -4.53 0.79 -11.50
CA ILE A 224 -3.71 1.96 -11.14
C ILE A 224 -2.64 2.16 -12.24
N PRO A 225 -2.98 2.82 -13.36
CA PRO A 225 -2.12 2.89 -14.55
C PRO A 225 -0.72 3.48 -14.32
N GLU A 226 -0.57 4.38 -13.36
CA GLU A 226 0.72 4.98 -12.96
C GLU A 226 1.73 3.94 -12.45
N LEU A 227 1.26 2.80 -11.92
CA LEU A 227 2.12 1.69 -11.52
C LEU A 227 2.69 0.93 -12.72
N ILE A 228 2.03 0.96 -13.88
CA ILE A 228 2.58 0.37 -15.12
C ILE A 228 3.85 1.14 -15.51
N ILE A 229 3.77 2.47 -15.57
CA ILE A 229 4.91 3.34 -15.90
C ILE A 229 6.05 3.14 -14.89
N SER A 230 5.72 3.09 -13.59
CA SER A 230 6.70 2.84 -12.54
C SER A 230 7.37 1.47 -12.69
N MET A 231 6.63 0.44 -13.10
CA MET A 231 7.14 -0.91 -13.32
C MET A 231 8.04 -0.98 -14.56
N GLU A 232 7.69 -0.30 -15.64
CA GLU A 232 8.55 -0.17 -16.83
C GLU A 232 9.89 0.49 -16.47
N GLY A 233 9.83 1.57 -15.67
CA GLY A 233 11.04 2.22 -15.14
C GLY A 233 11.89 1.28 -14.28
N TYR A 234 11.26 0.46 -13.44
CA TYR A 234 11.95 -0.57 -12.65
C TYR A 234 12.64 -1.60 -13.55
N LEU A 235 11.94 -2.16 -14.55
CA LEU A 235 12.50 -3.13 -15.49
C LEU A 235 13.70 -2.56 -16.25
N LYS A 236 13.58 -1.32 -16.74
CA LYS A 236 14.68 -0.63 -17.43
C LYS A 236 15.89 -0.44 -16.51
N SER A 237 15.67 -0.09 -15.23
CA SER A 237 16.77 0.07 -14.27
C SER A 237 17.54 -1.23 -14.03
N MET A 238 16.85 -2.37 -13.95
CA MET A 238 17.50 -3.68 -13.82
C MET A 238 18.30 -4.04 -15.08
N GLN A 239 17.75 -3.76 -16.26
CA GLN A 239 18.47 -3.97 -17.51
C GLN A 239 19.76 -3.15 -17.55
N THR A 240 19.69 -1.86 -17.21
CA THR A 240 20.87 -0.99 -17.14
C THR A 240 21.90 -1.52 -16.14
N GLU A 241 21.48 -1.99 -14.96
CA GLU A 241 22.38 -2.57 -13.97
C GLU A 241 23.12 -3.81 -14.51
N VAL A 242 22.41 -4.70 -15.21
CA VAL A 242 23.02 -5.90 -15.82
C VAL A 242 23.99 -5.52 -16.93
N LEU A 243 23.62 -4.60 -17.82
CA LEU A 243 24.50 -4.16 -18.91
C LEU A 243 25.78 -3.51 -18.38
N ALA A 244 25.70 -2.72 -17.32
CA ALA A 244 26.90 -2.17 -16.67
C ALA A 244 27.81 -3.27 -16.09
N LYS A 245 27.23 -4.35 -15.54
CA LYS A 245 28.01 -5.52 -15.07
C LYS A 245 28.67 -6.27 -16.22
N VAL A 246 27.99 -6.39 -17.37
CA VAL A 246 28.56 -6.99 -18.59
C VAL A 246 29.75 -6.17 -19.09
N GLU A 247 29.59 -4.86 -19.25
CA GLU A 247 30.68 -3.96 -19.67
C GLU A 247 31.88 -4.06 -18.72
N THR A 248 31.64 -4.01 -17.41
CA THR A 248 32.71 -4.16 -16.41
C THR A 248 33.43 -5.51 -16.55
N LEU A 249 32.68 -6.60 -16.78
CA LEU A 249 33.25 -7.94 -16.94
C LEU A 249 34.09 -8.07 -18.21
N GLU A 250 33.67 -7.44 -19.31
CA GLU A 250 34.43 -7.39 -20.56
C GLU A 250 35.71 -6.57 -20.42
N GLU A 251 35.66 -5.44 -19.69
CA GLU A 251 36.81 -4.56 -19.48
C GLU A 251 37.89 -5.20 -18.58
N VAL A 252 37.51 -5.76 -17.43
CA VAL A 252 38.48 -6.28 -16.45
C VAL A 252 38.86 -7.75 -16.71
N GLY A 253 38.03 -8.48 -17.46
CA GLY A 253 38.14 -9.92 -17.67
C GLY A 253 37.65 -10.72 -16.45
N TRP A 254 37.15 -11.94 -16.69
CA TRP A 254 36.53 -12.78 -15.67
C TRP A 254 37.46 -13.15 -14.50
N GLU A 255 38.78 -13.23 -14.72
CA GLU A 255 39.77 -13.52 -13.66
C GLU A 255 39.90 -12.39 -12.63
N LYS A 256 39.65 -11.14 -13.04
CA LYS A 256 39.81 -9.95 -12.19
C LYS A 256 38.47 -9.33 -11.77
N TYR A 257 37.36 -9.95 -12.13
CA TYR A 257 36.05 -9.44 -11.79
C TYR A 257 35.71 -9.69 -10.32
N GLU A 258 35.55 -8.61 -9.56
CA GLU A 258 35.15 -8.69 -8.16
C GLU A 258 33.62 -8.59 -8.01
N LEU A 259 33.03 -9.58 -7.35
CA LEU A 259 31.62 -9.54 -6.96
C LEU A 259 31.42 -8.45 -5.91
N ARG A 260 30.76 -7.35 -6.28
CA ARG A 260 30.22 -6.41 -5.29
C ARG A 260 29.12 -7.12 -4.48
N LYS A 261 29.39 -7.31 -3.19
CA LYS A 261 28.43 -7.86 -2.22
C LYS A 261 27.30 -6.89 -1.94
#